data_AF-A0AAT9QPA2-F1
#
_entry.id   AF-A0AAT9QPA2-F1
#
_cell.length_a   1.000
_cell.length_b   1.000
_cell.length_c   1.000
_cell.angle_alpha   90.00
_cell.angle_beta   90.00
_cell.angle_gamma   90.00
#
_symmetry.space_group_name_H-M   'P 1'
#
loop_
_entity.id
_entity.type
_entity.pdbx_description
1 polymer ?
#
loop_
_entity_poly.entity_id
_entity_poly.type
_entity_poly.pdbx_seq_one_letter_code
_entity_poly.pdbx_strand_id
1 'polypeptide(L)' 'MILTGTITNPDGSYNHIEAEGDTYEEARENLYALLEEGQNLIVIRTDR' A
#
# COMPACT_ATOMS: atom_id res chain seq x y z
N MET A 1 -4.44 -5.48 -11.97
CA MET A 1 -4.28 -4.03 -11.67
C MET A 1 -3.21 -3.90 -10.60
N ILE A 2 -2.30 -2.94 -10.74
CA ILE A 2 -1.26 -2.69 -9.73
C ILE A 2 -1.60 -1.38 -9.01
N LEU A 3 -1.58 -1.42 -7.67
CA LEU A 3 -1.67 -0.26 -6.82
C LEU A 3 -0.36 -0.04 -6.08
N THR A 4 0.11 1.20 -6.06
CA THR A 4 1.26 1.63 -5.27
C THR A 4 0.77 2.36 -4.04
N GLY A 5 1.00 1.78 -2.86
CA GLY A 5 0.74 2.38 -1.56
C GLY A 5 1.98 3.08 -1.01
N THR A 6 1.86 4.35 -0.60
CA THR A 6 2.86 5.00 0.25
C THR A 6 2.52 4.74 1.70
N ILE A 7 3.49 4.27 2.46
CA ILE A 7 3.39 3.98 3.87
C ILE A 7 4.34 4.85 4.68
N THR A 8 3.99 5.11 5.93
CA THR A 8 4.86 5.73 6.92
C THR A 8 5.24 4.70 7.96
N ASN A 9 6.54 4.56 8.20
CA ASN A 9 7.11 3.67 9.21
C ASN A 9 7.08 4.32 10.61
N PRO A 10 7.25 3.54 11.69
CA PRO A 10 7.29 4.05 13.06
C PRO A 10 8.41 5.06 13.33
N ASP A 11 9.52 4.99 12.58
CA ASP A 11 10.64 5.93 12.63
C ASP A 11 10.35 7.25 11.88
N GLY A 12 9.18 7.38 11.26
CA GLY A 12 8.76 8.55 10.50
C GLY A 12 9.28 8.59 9.05
N SER A 13 10.03 7.57 8.61
CA SER A 13 10.38 7.42 7.20
C SER A 13 9.17 7.03 6.35
N TYR A 14 9.26 7.36 5.06
CA TYR A 14 8.27 6.96 4.07
C TYR A 14 8.81 5.80 3.25
N ASN A 15 7.93 4.86 2.93
CA ASN A 15 8.23 3.75 2.04
C ASN A 15 7.11 3.56 1.03
N HIS A 16 7.39 2.80 -0.02
CA HIS A 16 6.40 2.44 -1.03
C HIS A 16 6.26 0.92 -1.09
N ILE A 17 5.02 0.46 -1.13
CA ILE A 17 4.65 -0.94 -1.33
C ILE A 17 3.74 -1.03 -2.55
N GLU A 18 3.79 -2.15 -3.24
CA GLU A 18 2.99 -2.39 -4.43
C GLU A 18 2.22 -3.68 -4.23
N ALA A 19 0.95 -3.68 -4.62
CA ALA A 19 0.14 -4.88 -4.64
C ALA A 19 -0.61 -4.99 -5.96
N GLU A 20 -0.66 -6.23 -6.46
CA GLU A 20 -1.47 -6.59 -7.60
C GLU A 20 -2.81 -7.17 -7.12
N GLY A 21 -3.87 -6.93 -7.89
CA GLY A 21 -5.17 -7.58 -7.71
C GLY A 21 -6.00 -7.46 -8.98
N ASP A 22 -7.01 -8.32 -9.15
CA ASP A 22 -7.89 -8.27 -10.32
C ASP A 22 -8.80 -7.03 -10.31
N THR A 23 -9.10 -6.50 -9.12
CA THR A 23 -9.89 -5.27 -8.91
C THR A 23 -9.18 -4.26 -8.02
N TYR A 24 -9.67 -3.00 -8.01
CA TYR A 24 -9.16 -1.99 -7.09
C TYR A 24 -9.32 -2.40 -5.62
N GLU A 25 -10.46 -2.99 -5.27
CA GLU A 25 -10.76 -3.42 -3.90
C GLU A 25 -9.80 -4.53 -3.46
N GLU A 26 -9.57 -5.51 -4.31
CA GLU A 26 -8.63 -6.61 -4.04
C GLU A 26 -7.19 -6.14 -3.93
N ALA A 27 -6.72 -5.31 -4.87
CA ALA A 27 -5.38 -4.73 -4.79
C ALA A 27 -5.21 -3.85 -3.55
N ARG A 28 -6.29 -3.17 -3.10
CA ARG A 28 -6.29 -2.39 -1.86
C ARG A 28 -6.19 -3.30 -0.63
N GLU A 29 -6.95 -4.39 -0.57
CA GLU A 29 -6.83 -5.36 0.53
C GLU A 29 -5.44 -5.98 0.58
N ASN A 30 -4.86 -6.31 -0.57
CA ASN A 30 -3.49 -6.81 -0.65
C ASN A 30 -2.48 -5.77 -0.16
N LEU A 31 -2.66 -4.47 -0.45
CA LEU A 31 -1.83 -3.41 0.13
C LEU A 31 -1.92 -3.35 1.66
N TYR A 32 -3.14 -3.46 2.23
CA TYR A 32 -3.31 -3.47 3.68
C TYR A 32 -2.72 -4.73 4.32
N ALA A 33 -2.78 -5.87 3.65
CA ALA A 33 -2.17 -7.12 4.12
C ALA A 33 -0.64 -7.08 4.16
N LEU A 34 -0.02 -6.18 3.36
CA LEU A 34 1.43 -5.96 3.36
C LEU A 34 1.90 -5.00 4.47
N LEU A 35 0.99 -4.35 5.20
CA LEU A 35 1.37 -3.46 6.29
C LEU A 35 1.86 -4.26 7.50
N GLU A 36 3.05 -3.94 7.96
CA GLU A 36 3.60 -4.44 9.21
C GLU A 36 3.09 -3.61 10.41
N GLU A 37 3.24 -4.15 11.62
CA GLU A 37 2.84 -3.43 12.84
C GLU A 37 3.52 -2.07 12.95
N GLY A 38 2.70 -1.02 13.12
CA GLY A 38 3.16 0.36 13.23
C GLY A 38 3.36 1.08 11.89
N GLN A 39 3.24 0.39 10.75
CA GLN A 39 3.16 1.04 9.44
C GLN A 39 1.75 1.58 9.19
N ASN A 40 1.68 2.76 8.57
CA ASN A 40 0.42 3.38 8.19
C ASN A 40 0.39 3.68 6.70
N LEU A 41 -0.65 3.20 6.02
CA LEU A 41 -0.91 3.55 4.63
C LEU A 41 -1.49 4.96 4.55
N ILE A 42 -0.80 5.86 3.85
CA ILE A 42 -1.17 7.28 3.76
C ILE A 42 -1.71 7.67 2.39
N VAL A 43 -1.23 7.02 1.32
CA VAL A 43 -1.62 7.34 -0.06
C VAL A 43 -1.69 6.05 -0.86
N ILE A 44 -2.72 5.90 -1.70
CA ILE A 44 -2.80 4.85 -2.71
C ILE A 44 -2.80 5.51 -4.08
N ARG A 45 -1.94 5.03 -4.97
CA ARG A 45 -1.89 5.44 -6.38
C ARG A 45 -2.18 4.24 -7.25
N THR A 46 -2.93 4.49 -8.30
CA THR A 46 -3.16 3.54 -9.39
C THR A 46 -2.25 3.96 -10.52
N ASP A 47 -1.23 3.16 -10.83
CA ASP A 47 -0.42 3.40 -12.03
C ASP A 47 -1.27 2.99 -13.24
N ARG A 48 -1.50 3.93 -14.17
CA ARG A 48 -2.48 3.82 -15.26
C ARG A 48 -1.79 3.92 -16.61
#